data_AF-A0A7C7NF79-F1
#
_entry.id   AF-A0A7C7NF79-F1
#
_cell.length_a   1.000
_cell.length_b   1.000
_cell.length_c   1.000
_cell.angle_alpha   90.00
_cell.angle_beta   90.00
_cell.angle_gamma   90.00
#
_symmetry.space_group_name_H-M   'P 1'
#
loop_
_entity.id
_entity.type
_entity.pdbx_description
1 polymer ?
#
loop_
_entity_poly.entity_id
_entity_poly.type
_entity_poly.pdbx_seq_one_letter_code
_entity_poly.pdbx_strand_id
1 'polypeptide(L)'
;MIKIIFILPAILFICCEEESAKSNDESLSTGRDTWKIIQEDIFTPNCVECHMVGTSFANQSNLILTPDVAYEQLTNQPVDNQAALN
;
A
#
# COMPACT_ATOMS: atom_id res chain seq x y z
N MET A 1 32.12 55.02 -2.68
CA MET A 1 32.47 53.75 -3.35
C MET A 1 32.29 52.62 -2.34
N ILE A 2 31.77 51.48 -2.79
CA ILE A 2 31.56 50.24 -2.03
C ILE A 2 30.41 50.30 -1.00
N LYS A 3 29.20 50.14 -1.52
CA LYS A 3 28.03 49.58 -0.83
C LYS A 3 27.34 48.54 -1.73
N ILE A 4 28.13 47.75 -2.47
CA ILE A 4 27.62 46.67 -3.34
C ILE A 4 28.57 45.46 -3.25
N ILE A 5 29.05 45.10 -2.05
CA ILE A 5 29.93 43.93 -1.85
C ILE A 5 29.29 42.85 -0.95
N PHE A 6 28.09 43.06 -0.40
CA PHE A 6 27.46 42.09 0.49
C PHE A 6 26.05 41.62 0.05
N ILE A 7 25.68 41.82 -1.22
CA ILE A 7 24.40 41.32 -1.75
C ILE A 7 24.57 40.02 -2.56
N LEU A 8 25.81 39.59 -2.86
CA LEU A 8 26.04 38.39 -3.68
C LEU A 8 26.14 37.03 -2.97
N PRO A 9 26.45 36.88 -1.67
CA PRO A 9 26.48 35.55 -1.05
C PRO A 9 25.18 35.18 -0.31
N ALA A 10 24.18 36.07 -0.26
CA ALA A 10 22.92 35.82 0.45
C ALA A 10 21.91 34.96 -0.34
N ILE A 11 22.17 34.68 -1.62
CA ILE A 11 21.29 33.89 -2.49
C ILE A 11 21.67 32.40 -2.49
N LEU A 12 22.77 32.02 -1.83
CA LEU A 12 23.29 30.63 -1.84
C LEU A 12 22.98 29.81 -0.58
N PHE A 13 22.22 30.35 0.39
CA PHE A 13 21.88 29.64 1.64
C PHE A 13 20.38 29.38 1.84
N ILE A 14 19.50 29.80 0.93
CA ILE A 14 18.07 29.47 0.97
C ILE A 14 17.85 28.30 -0.01
N CYS A 15 18.37 27.13 0.33
CA CYS A 15 18.05 25.87 -0.37
C CYS A 15 17.91 24.73 0.64
N CYS A 16 17.29 25.04 1.79
CA CYS A 16 16.60 24.09 2.64
C CYS A 16 15.43 24.86 3.25
N GLU A 17 14.42 25.10 2.42
CA GLU A 17 13.07 25.17 2.96
C GLU A 17 12.74 23.73 3.37
N GLU A 18 12.77 23.44 4.67
CA GLU A 18 11.84 22.44 5.19
C GLU A 18 10.47 23.10 5.15
N GLU A 19 9.90 23.12 3.95
CA GLU A 19 8.50 23.43 3.75
C GLU A 19 7.70 22.29 4.39
N SER A 20 7.50 22.41 5.71
CA SER A 20 6.34 21.85 6.37
C SER A 20 5.12 22.63 5.88
N ALA A 21 4.81 22.47 4.60
CA ALA A 21 3.47 22.65 4.10
C ALA A 21 2.61 21.71 4.94
N LYS A 22 1.88 22.30 5.88
CA LYS A 22 0.72 21.67 6.50
C LYS A 22 -0.34 21.58 5.42
N SER A 23 -0.08 20.75 4.40
CA SER A 23 -1.13 20.27 3.55
C SER A 23 -2.05 19.50 4.47
N ASN A 24 -3.32 19.87 4.45
CA ASN A 24 -4.43 18.99 4.77
C ASN A 24 -4.53 17.85 3.73
N ASP A 25 -3.39 17.36 3.23
CA ASP A 25 -3.24 16.02 2.70
C ASP A 25 -3.22 15.14 3.94
N GLU A 26 -4.42 14.80 4.40
CA GLU A 26 -4.60 13.71 5.34
C GLU A 26 -3.87 12.53 4.73
N SER A 27 -2.67 12.24 5.26
CA SER A 27 -1.95 11.00 5.02
C SER A 27 -2.97 9.89 5.23
N LEU A 28 -3.49 9.35 4.12
CA LEU A 28 -4.67 8.48 4.03
C LEU A 28 -4.44 7.11 4.69
N SER A 29 -3.32 6.98 5.40
CA SER A 29 -2.80 5.82 6.09
C SER A 29 -2.39 6.15 7.53
N THR A 30 -2.99 7.16 8.17
CA THR A 30 -2.68 7.45 9.57
C THR A 30 -3.31 6.37 10.48
N GLY A 31 -2.63 5.22 10.60
CA GLY A 31 -2.93 4.15 11.56
C GLY A 31 -3.28 2.78 10.99
N ARG A 32 -3.44 2.62 9.66
CA ARG A 32 -3.63 1.29 9.04
C ARG A 32 -2.29 0.74 8.58
N ASP A 33 -2.01 -0.52 8.90
CA ASP A 33 -0.87 -1.21 8.32
C ASP A 33 -1.15 -1.63 6.86
N THR A 34 -0.08 -1.96 6.14
CA THR A 34 -0.16 -2.35 4.73
C THR A 34 -1.11 -3.52 4.49
N TRP A 35 -1.17 -4.49 5.41
CA TRP A 35 -2.04 -5.65 5.24
C TRP A 35 -3.50 -5.24 5.31
N LYS A 36 -3.84 -4.38 6.27
CA LYS A 36 -5.19 -3.83 6.41
C LYS A 36 -5.61 -3.05 5.16
N ILE A 37 -4.71 -2.28 4.57
CA ILE A 37 -4.95 -1.58 3.29
C ILE A 37 -5.24 -2.60 2.18
N ILE A 38 -4.43 -3.64 2.03
CA ILE A 38 -4.63 -4.68 1.01
C ILE A 38 -5.97 -5.39 1.22
N GLN A 39 -6.29 -5.78 2.44
CA GLN A 39 -7.51 -6.51 2.73
C GLN A 39 -8.76 -5.67 2.47
N GLU A 40 -8.81 -4.43 2.98
CA GLU A 40 -10.00 -3.57 2.92
C GLU A 40 -10.16 -2.93 1.54
N ASP A 41 -9.08 -2.45 0.93
CA ASP A 41 -9.16 -1.58 -0.24
C ASP A 41 -8.97 -2.37 -1.54
N ILE A 42 -8.35 -3.56 -1.49
CA ILE A 42 -8.07 -4.39 -2.67
C ILE A 42 -8.90 -5.68 -2.65
N PHE A 43 -8.70 -6.56 -1.67
CA PHE A 43 -9.32 -7.89 -1.69
C PHE A 43 -10.82 -7.84 -1.46
N THR A 44 -11.28 -7.07 -0.49
CA THR A 44 -12.72 -6.98 -0.17
C THR A 44 -13.57 -6.55 -1.36
N PRO A 45 -13.27 -5.44 -2.07
CA PRO A 45 -14.11 -5.00 -3.19
C PRO A 45 -13.92 -5.81 -4.48
N ASN A 46 -12.75 -6.44 -4.70
CA ASN A 46 -12.42 -7.03 -6.00
C ASN A 46 -12.37 -8.56 -6.02
N CYS A 47 -12.24 -9.21 -4.86
CA CYS A 47 -11.90 -10.63 -4.80
C CYS A 47 -12.84 -11.43 -3.90
N VAL A 48 -13.26 -10.89 -2.75
CA VAL A 48 -14.01 -11.63 -1.73
C VAL A 48 -15.32 -12.20 -2.25
N GLU A 49 -16.06 -11.49 -3.10
CA GLU A 49 -17.33 -11.98 -3.65
C GLU A 49 -17.18 -13.33 -4.38
N CYS A 50 -16.06 -13.54 -5.07
CA CYS A 50 -15.76 -14.81 -5.72
C CYS A 50 -14.94 -15.76 -4.83
N HIS A 51 -14.18 -15.24 -3.86
CA HIS A 51 -13.29 -16.00 -2.98
C HIS A 51 -13.75 -15.99 -1.52
N MET A 52 -15.01 -16.31 -1.29
CA MET A 52 -15.57 -16.56 0.05
C MET A 52 -16.10 -17.97 0.15
N VAL A 53 -16.29 -18.46 1.38
CA VAL A 53 -16.76 -19.82 1.64
C VAL A 53 -18.09 -20.08 0.91
N GLY A 54 -18.15 -21.18 0.18
CA GLY A 54 -19.36 -21.63 -0.52
C GLY A 54 -19.50 -21.15 -1.96
N THR A 55 -18.62 -20.26 -2.45
CA THR A 55 -18.64 -19.87 -3.86
C THR A 55 -17.96 -20.92 -4.74
N SER A 56 -18.36 -20.96 -6.01
CA SER A 56 -17.81 -21.91 -6.98
C SER A 56 -16.31 -21.69 -7.22
N PHE A 57 -15.87 -20.44 -7.32
CA PHE A 57 -14.46 -20.12 -7.57
C PHE A 57 -13.57 -20.44 -6.38
N ALA A 58 -14.00 -20.12 -5.15
CA ALA A 58 -13.30 -20.53 -3.93
C ALA A 58 -13.10 -22.05 -3.86
N ASN A 59 -14.15 -22.82 -4.14
CA ASN A 59 -14.09 -24.28 -4.08
C ASN A 59 -13.18 -24.88 -5.15
N GLN A 60 -13.17 -24.32 -6.36
CA GLN A 60 -12.34 -24.82 -7.46
C GLN A 60 -10.86 -24.48 -7.30
N SER A 61 -10.56 -23.32 -6.73
CA SER A 61 -9.18 -22.84 -6.54
C SER A 61 -8.61 -23.14 -5.16
N ASN A 62 -9.44 -23.65 -4.25
CA ASN A 62 -9.12 -23.85 -2.84
C ASN A 62 -8.54 -22.59 -2.18
N LEU A 63 -9.10 -21.42 -2.50
CA LEU A 63 -8.61 -20.12 -2.08
C LEU A 63 -9.73 -19.25 -1.49
N ILE A 64 -9.57 -18.88 -0.22
CA ILE A 64 -10.46 -17.96 0.50
C ILE A 64 -9.71 -16.66 0.81
N LEU A 65 -10.32 -15.52 0.48
CA LEU A 65 -9.71 -14.18 0.63
C LEU A 65 -10.49 -13.27 1.60
N THR A 66 -11.34 -13.86 2.45
CA THR A 66 -12.00 -13.15 3.54
C THR A 66 -11.01 -12.73 4.62
N PRO A 67 -11.27 -11.62 5.35
CA PRO A 67 -10.29 -11.02 6.27
C PRO A 67 -9.72 -11.94 7.36
N ASP A 68 -10.47 -12.98 7.73
CA ASP A 68 -10.12 -13.94 8.76
C ASP A 68 -9.03 -14.94 8.35
N VAL A 69 -8.88 -15.23 7.05
CA VAL A 69 -7.97 -16.31 6.57
C VAL A 69 -7.06 -15.91 5.41
N ALA A 70 -7.30 -14.78 4.74
CA ALA A 70 -6.61 -14.42 3.49
C ALA A 70 -5.08 -14.42 3.58
N TYR A 71 -4.50 -14.01 4.71
CA TYR A 71 -3.04 -13.97 4.87
C TYR A 71 -2.43 -15.38 4.83
N GLU A 72 -3.01 -16.29 5.58
CA GLU A 72 -2.57 -17.68 5.69
C GLU A 72 -2.81 -18.44 4.39
N GLN A 73 -3.89 -18.10 3.67
CA GLN A 73 -4.24 -18.69 2.38
C GLN A 73 -3.30 -18.28 1.24
N LEU A 74 -2.57 -17.16 1.38
CA LEU A 74 -1.63 -16.67 0.36
C LEU A 74 -0.16 -16.94 0.71
N THR A 75 0.17 -17.00 1.99
CA THR A 75 1.56 -17.11 2.43
C THR A 75 1.94 -18.57 2.72
N ASN A 76 3.05 -19.03 2.13
CA ASN A 76 3.60 -20.37 2.35
C ASN A 76 2.64 -21.55 2.09
N GLN A 77 1.59 -21.34 1.28
CA GLN A 77 0.71 -22.42 0.87
C GLN A 77 1.33 -23.22 -0.28
N PRO A 78 1.20 -24.57 -0.27
CA PRO A 78 1.56 -25.38 -1.42
C PRO A 78 0.69 -25.00 -2.62
N VAL A 79 1.25 -25.15 -3.82
CA VAL A 79 0.51 -24.90 -5.05
C VAL A 79 -0.63 -25.92 -5.17
N ASP A 80 -1.87 -25.42 -5.20
CA ASP A 80 -3.06 -26.27 -5.37
C ASP A 80 -3.14 -26.81 -6.81
N ASN A 81 -2.83 -25.97 -7.80
CA ASN A 81 -2.79 -26.34 -9.20
C ASN A 81 -1.61 -27.28 -9.52
N GLN A 82 -1.89 -28.58 -9.61
CA GLN A 82 -0.90 -29.61 -9.93
C GLN A 82 -0.20 -29.39 -11.29
N ALA A 83 -0.84 -28.69 -12.24
CA ALA A 83 -0.22 -28.38 -13.52
C ALA A 83 0.94 -27.37 -13.37
N ALA A 84 0.99 -26.58 -12.30
CA ALA A 84 2.03 -25.60 -12.05
C ALA A 84 3.24 -26.18 -11.28
N LEU A 85 3.22 -27.47 -10.92
CA LEU A 85 4.34 -28.16 -10.28
C LEU A 85 5.38 -28.72 -11.28
N ASN A 86 5.14 -28.57 -12.59
CA ASN A 86 5.95 -29.16 -13.67
C ASN A 86 6.45 -28.13 -14.67
#